data_AF-A0A6V7K3Z9-F1
#
_entry.id   AF-A0A6V7K3Z9-F1
#
_cell.length_a   1.000
_cell.length_b   1.000
_cell.length_c   1.000
_cell.angle_alpha   90.00
_cell.angle_beta   90.00
_cell.angle_gamma   90.00
#
_symmetry.space_group_name_H-M   'P 1'
#
loop_
_entity.id
_entity.type
_entity.pdbx_description
1 polymer ?
#
loop_
_entity_poly.entity_id
_entity_poly.type
_entity_poly.pdbx_seq_one_letter_code
_entity_poly.pdbx_strand_id
1 'polypeptide(L)'
;ATEEIEQLSAGMSDMRKEAEQINEEEGLLDMELSPYLPLPGMTSTVDTFDKLWHTVLNFHRNYEKWYYGPFTGLDADEIRDETDNAWRTLYKLGRALTDIPGARRIAEMIRGKIEKFKQFIPVLQTICNPGLQARHWEQISKVVGATIVASDQSSLSQMIEYGLPIHIAKLEEISSSATKEHTLEKNLEKMKDEWQQIYFDLTPYRETGVQILSAVDDIQMLLDDHILK
;
A
#
# COMPACT_ATOMS: atom_id res chain seq x y z
N ALA A 1 -19.65 17.15 10.13
CA ALA A 1 -18.65 16.37 10.89
C ALA A 1 -17.23 16.66 10.44
N THR A 2 -16.72 16.17 9.30
CA THR A 2 -15.35 16.52 8.86
C THR A 2 -15.20 17.99 8.51
N GLU A 3 -16.12 18.57 7.74
CA GLU A 3 -16.10 20.01 7.40
C GLU A 3 -16.18 20.92 8.65
N GLU A 4 -17.00 20.55 9.63
CA GLU A 4 -17.12 21.30 10.90
C GLU A 4 -15.83 21.23 11.72
N ILE A 5 -15.10 20.11 11.66
CA ILE A 5 -13.84 19.95 12.39
C ILE A 5 -12.69 20.62 11.66
N GLU A 6 -12.69 20.64 10.34
CA GLU A 6 -11.76 21.44 9.55
C GLU A 6 -11.92 22.93 9.88
N GLN A 7 -13.15 23.43 10.02
CA GLN A 7 -13.43 24.81 10.46
C GLN A 7 -12.93 25.07 11.89
N LEU A 8 -13.16 24.14 12.82
CA LEU A 8 -12.66 24.25 14.19
C LEU A 8 -11.13 24.19 14.26
N SER A 9 -10.49 23.33 13.47
CA SER A 9 -9.04 23.20 13.36
C SER A 9 -8.41 24.46 12.79
N ALA A 10 -9.00 25.04 11.74
CA ALA A 10 -8.59 26.33 11.19
C ALA A 10 -8.71 27.44 12.24
N GLY A 11 -9.84 27.53 12.93
CA GLY A 11 -10.04 28.51 14.01
C GLY A 11 -9.03 28.35 15.16
N MET A 12 -8.71 27.12 15.56
CA MET A 12 -7.68 26.84 16.56
C MET A 12 -6.28 27.24 16.08
N SER A 13 -5.97 27.03 14.79
CA SER A 13 -4.70 27.47 14.19
C SER A 13 -4.57 28.99 14.22
N ASP A 14 -5.64 29.71 13.89
CA ASP A 14 -5.66 31.17 13.88
C ASP A 14 -5.54 31.75 15.30
N MET A 15 -6.29 31.22 16.28
CA MET A 15 -6.13 31.61 17.69
C MET A 15 -4.73 31.34 18.22
N ARG A 16 -4.07 30.26 17.76
CA ARG A 16 -2.68 29.97 18.13
C ARG A 16 -1.70 30.98 17.55
N LYS A 17 -1.86 31.34 16.27
CA LYS A 17 -1.02 32.37 15.63
C LYS A 17 -1.20 33.73 16.30
N GLU A 18 -2.44 34.10 16.62
CA GLU A 18 -2.73 35.35 17.33
C GLU A 18 -2.10 35.36 18.73
N ALA A 19 -2.18 34.26 19.48
CA ALA A 19 -1.52 34.15 20.78
C ALA A 19 0.02 34.21 20.68
N GLU A 20 0.61 33.62 19.63
CA GLU A 20 2.05 33.72 19.34
C GLU A 20 2.46 35.16 19.00
N GLN A 21 1.66 35.86 18.18
CA GLN A 21 1.88 37.27 17.85
C GLN A 21 1.78 38.18 19.08
N ILE A 22 0.76 37.99 19.94
CA ILE A 22 0.62 38.77 21.16
C ILE A 22 1.81 38.54 22.09
N ASN A 23 2.28 37.30 22.23
CA ASN A 23 3.46 37.01 23.04
C ASN A 23 4.75 37.61 22.44
N GLU A 24 4.86 37.70 21.12
CA GLU A 24 5.97 38.39 20.45
C GLU A 24 5.97 39.89 20.80
N GLU A 25 4.81 40.54 20.71
CA GLU A 25 4.64 41.95 21.07
C GLU A 25 4.84 42.22 22.57
N GLU A 26 4.31 41.37 23.45
CA GLU A 26 4.54 41.44 24.90
C GLU A 26 6.04 41.33 25.22
N GLY A 27 6.77 40.46 24.51
CA GLY A 27 8.23 40.34 24.63
C GLY A 27 8.99 41.58 24.15
N LEU A 28 8.55 42.21 23.05
CA LEU A 28 9.13 43.47 22.56
C LEU A 28 8.90 44.65 23.51
N LEU A 29 7.82 44.60 24.30
CA LEU A 29 7.44 45.61 25.28
C LEU A 29 7.98 45.35 26.69
N ASP A 30 8.86 44.35 26.87
CA ASP A 30 9.38 43.89 28.17
C ASP A 30 8.26 43.54 29.18
N MET A 31 7.12 43.05 28.69
CA MET A 31 5.99 42.60 29.51
C MET A 31 6.13 41.12 29.88
N GLU A 32 5.45 40.71 30.96
CA GLU A 32 5.34 39.30 31.31
C GLU A 32 4.46 38.58 30.28
N LEU A 33 4.96 37.48 29.71
CA LEU A 33 4.27 36.73 28.65
C LEU A 33 2.99 36.07 29.16
N SER A 34 1.91 36.27 28.40
CA SER A 34 0.62 35.63 28.64
C SER A 34 0.73 34.10 28.41
N PRO A 35 0.38 33.26 29.41
CA PRO A 35 0.67 31.83 29.34
C PRO A 35 -0.34 31.01 28.51
N TYR A 36 -1.48 31.59 28.12
CA TYR A 36 -2.57 30.96 27.34
C TYR A 36 -2.86 29.49 27.72
N LEU A 37 -2.89 29.18 29.02
CA LEU A 37 -2.94 27.79 29.55
C LEU A 37 -4.04 26.88 28.96
N PRO A 38 -5.25 27.37 28.60
CA PRO A 38 -6.29 26.53 27.98
C PRO A 38 -5.98 26.12 26.54
N LEU A 39 -5.19 26.93 25.82
CA LEU A 39 -4.99 26.82 24.38
C LEU A 39 -4.38 25.45 23.98
N PRO A 40 -3.31 24.95 24.61
CA PRO A 40 -2.75 23.63 24.27
C PRO A 40 -3.75 22.48 24.50
N GLY A 41 -4.58 22.56 25.53
CA GLY A 41 -5.59 21.55 25.84
C GLY A 41 -6.73 21.53 24.80
N MET A 42 -7.18 22.71 24.39
CA MET A 42 -8.18 22.88 23.33
C MET A 42 -7.64 22.38 21.98
N THR A 43 -6.41 22.75 21.61
CA THR A 43 -5.76 22.29 20.38
C THR A 43 -5.65 20.77 20.37
N SER A 44 -5.15 20.17 21.45
CA SER A 44 -5.05 18.71 21.57
C SER A 44 -6.40 18.00 21.41
N THR A 45 -7.47 18.60 21.94
CA THR A 45 -8.83 18.06 21.81
C THR A 45 -9.29 18.11 20.35
N VAL A 46 -9.15 19.26 19.70
CA VAL A 46 -9.53 19.43 18.29
C VAL A 46 -8.71 18.51 17.38
N ASP A 47 -7.40 18.40 17.59
CA ASP A 47 -6.51 17.49 16.86
C ASP A 47 -6.93 16.02 17.02
N THR A 48 -7.41 15.64 18.21
CA THR A 48 -7.88 14.27 18.47
C THR A 48 -9.15 13.96 17.67
N PHE A 49 -10.08 14.91 17.61
CA PHE A 49 -11.28 14.79 16.79
C PHE A 49 -10.96 14.81 15.30
N ASP A 50 -10.10 15.72 14.86
CA ASP A 50 -9.64 15.82 13.48
C ASP A 50 -9.09 14.47 12.99
N LYS A 51 -8.16 13.88 13.75
CA LYS A 51 -7.61 12.55 13.47
C LYS A 51 -8.69 11.47 13.42
N LEU A 52 -9.65 11.49 14.34
CA LEU A 52 -10.74 10.51 14.35
C LEU A 52 -11.54 10.58 13.05
N TRP A 53 -12.07 11.75 12.72
CA TRP A 53 -13.01 11.87 11.61
C TRP A 53 -12.34 11.74 10.25
N HIS A 54 -11.10 12.23 10.10
CA HIS A 54 -10.31 12.00 8.90
C HIS A 54 -9.94 10.52 8.72
N THR A 55 -9.56 9.82 9.79
CA THR A 55 -9.28 8.37 9.71
C THR A 55 -10.54 7.60 9.30
N VAL A 56 -11.69 7.93 9.88
CA VAL A 56 -12.97 7.28 9.57
C VAL A 56 -13.40 7.57 8.13
N LEU A 57 -13.31 8.84 7.70
CA LEU A 57 -13.67 9.24 6.34
C LEU A 57 -12.76 8.58 5.30
N ASN A 58 -11.45 8.58 5.55
CA ASN A 58 -10.47 7.96 4.66
C ASN A 58 -10.75 6.45 4.51
N PHE A 59 -10.92 5.74 5.64
CA PHE A 59 -11.26 4.31 5.58
C PHE A 59 -12.59 4.07 4.85
N HIS A 60 -13.61 4.90 5.06
CA HIS A 60 -14.90 4.70 4.38
C HIS A 60 -14.80 4.93 2.86
N ARG A 61 -14.12 5.99 2.42
CA ARG A 61 -13.89 6.28 1.00
C ARG A 61 -13.06 5.19 0.33
N ASN A 62 -12.01 4.73 1.00
CA ASN A 62 -11.11 3.72 0.48
C ASN A 62 -11.76 2.33 0.47
N TYR A 63 -12.58 2.01 1.48
CA TYR A 63 -13.34 0.76 1.53
C TYR A 63 -14.21 0.58 0.28
N GLU A 64 -14.93 1.62 -0.15
CA GLU A 64 -15.74 1.54 -1.38
C GLU A 64 -14.88 1.20 -2.61
N LYS A 65 -13.71 1.83 -2.73
CA LYS A 65 -12.76 1.56 -3.83
C LYS A 65 -12.19 0.16 -3.77
N TRP A 66 -11.76 -0.30 -2.60
CA TRP A 66 -11.12 -1.61 -2.44
C TRP A 66 -12.10 -2.77 -2.51
N TYR A 67 -13.33 -2.58 -2.04
CA TYR A 67 -14.33 -3.64 -1.93
C TYR A 67 -15.19 -3.76 -3.19
N TYR A 68 -15.70 -2.63 -3.71
CA TYR A 68 -16.60 -2.62 -4.88
C TYR A 68 -15.91 -2.17 -6.17
N GLY A 69 -14.81 -1.42 -6.08
CA GLY A 69 -14.06 -1.00 -7.24
C GLY A 69 -13.26 -2.14 -7.91
N PRO A 70 -12.76 -1.92 -9.12
CA PRO A 70 -11.90 -2.88 -9.80
C PRO A 70 -10.62 -3.15 -8.99
N PHE A 71 -10.25 -4.43 -8.84
CA PHE A 71 -9.00 -4.77 -8.15
C PHE A 71 -7.75 -4.63 -9.05
N THR A 72 -7.94 -4.44 -10.36
CA THR A 72 -6.85 -4.17 -11.29
C THR A 72 -6.14 -2.88 -10.92
N GLY A 73 -4.83 -2.96 -10.65
CA GLY A 73 -4.00 -1.80 -10.27
C GLY A 73 -4.07 -1.45 -8.79
N LEU A 74 -4.77 -2.22 -7.95
CA LEU A 74 -4.65 -2.11 -6.50
C LEU A 74 -3.37 -2.80 -6.01
N ASP A 75 -2.70 -2.16 -5.07
CA ASP A 75 -1.60 -2.76 -4.31
C ASP A 75 -2.15 -3.31 -2.99
N ALA A 76 -2.17 -4.65 -2.88
CA ALA A 76 -2.71 -5.31 -1.71
C ALA A 76 -1.85 -5.11 -0.44
N ASP A 77 -0.55 -4.88 -0.59
CA ASP A 77 0.35 -4.62 0.54
C ASP A 77 0.20 -3.17 1.03
N GLU A 78 0.02 -2.20 0.13
CA GLU A 78 -0.32 -0.82 0.49
C GLU A 78 -1.65 -0.77 1.27
N ILE A 79 -2.67 -1.49 0.78
CA ILE A 79 -3.99 -1.55 1.44
C ILE A 79 -3.90 -2.21 2.82
N ARG A 80 -3.06 -3.25 2.97
CA ARG A 80 -2.79 -3.85 4.28
C ARG A 80 -2.18 -2.81 5.23
N ASP A 81 -1.17 -2.10 4.79
CA ASP A 81 -0.46 -1.14 5.64
C ASP A 81 -1.37 0.05 6.01
N GLU A 82 -2.19 0.54 5.07
CA GLU A 82 -3.19 1.56 5.32
C GLU A 82 -4.23 1.12 6.37
N THR A 83 -4.77 -0.09 6.22
CA THR A 83 -5.78 -0.62 7.16
C THR A 83 -5.19 -0.90 8.53
N ASP A 84 -3.94 -1.35 8.61
CA ASP A 84 -3.20 -1.51 9.86
C ASP A 84 -2.95 -0.17 10.57
N ASN A 85 -2.53 0.85 9.83
CA ASN A 85 -2.30 2.18 10.36
C ASN A 85 -3.61 2.82 10.88
N ALA A 86 -4.70 2.72 10.10
CA ALA A 86 -6.01 3.20 10.52
C ALA A 86 -6.50 2.48 11.79
N TRP A 87 -6.33 1.16 11.86
CA TRP A 87 -6.71 0.38 13.04
C TRP A 87 -5.92 0.80 14.30
N ARG A 88 -4.60 0.96 14.19
CA ARG A 88 -3.73 1.40 15.30
C ARG A 88 -4.08 2.81 15.75
N THR A 89 -4.40 3.70 14.81
CA THR A 89 -4.83 5.08 15.08
C THR A 89 -6.14 5.09 15.86
N LEU A 90 -7.16 4.36 15.39
CA LEU A 90 -8.45 4.26 16.08
C LEU A 90 -8.33 3.60 17.47
N TYR A 91 -7.41 2.66 17.66
CA TYR A 91 -7.14 2.09 18.99
C TYR A 91 -6.60 3.14 19.97
N LYS A 92 -5.62 3.95 19.54
CA LYS A 92 -5.08 5.03 20.35
C LYS A 92 -6.15 6.08 20.67
N LEU A 93 -6.96 6.45 19.67
CA LEU A 93 -8.05 7.41 19.83
C LEU A 93 -9.15 6.89 20.77
N GLY A 94 -9.50 5.60 20.70
CA GLY A 94 -10.46 4.98 21.62
C GLY A 94 -10.01 5.04 23.09
N ARG A 95 -8.70 5.04 23.35
CA ARG A 95 -8.11 5.24 24.69
C ARG A 95 -8.00 6.71 25.09
N ALA A 96 -7.81 7.62 24.14
CA ALA A 96 -7.74 9.06 24.42
C ALA A 96 -9.12 9.70 24.66
N LEU A 97 -10.17 9.16 24.03
CA LEU A 97 -11.53 9.69 24.07
C LEU A 97 -12.40 9.01 25.14
N THR A 98 -11.81 8.55 26.25
CA THR A 98 -12.56 7.85 27.33
C THR A 98 -13.66 8.72 27.92
N ASP A 99 -13.42 10.03 27.99
CA ASP A 99 -14.34 11.01 28.59
C ASP A 99 -15.45 11.44 27.63
N ILE A 100 -15.40 10.98 26.37
CA ILE A 100 -16.37 11.30 25.31
C ILE A 100 -16.94 9.99 24.74
N PRO A 101 -17.97 9.41 25.39
CA PRO A 101 -18.50 8.09 25.04
C PRO A 101 -18.94 7.95 23.58
N GLY A 102 -19.49 9.02 22.98
CA GLY A 102 -19.92 9.02 21.59
C GLY A 102 -18.77 8.83 20.60
N ALA A 103 -17.69 9.61 20.77
CA ALA A 103 -16.52 9.55 19.89
C ALA A 103 -15.77 8.22 20.05
N ARG A 104 -15.63 7.74 21.30
CA ARG A 104 -15.07 6.41 21.59
C ARG A 104 -15.86 5.29 20.93
N ARG A 105 -17.20 5.34 21.00
CA ARG A 105 -18.06 4.32 20.36
C ARG A 105 -17.84 4.28 18.85
N ILE A 106 -17.69 5.43 18.20
CA ILE A 106 -17.39 5.52 16.76
C ILE A 106 -16.03 4.89 16.46
N ALA A 107 -15.00 5.24 17.22
CA ALA A 107 -13.66 4.69 17.05
C ALA A 107 -13.64 3.15 17.13
N GLU A 108 -14.28 2.57 18.15
CA GLU A 108 -14.36 1.11 18.30
C GLU A 108 -15.24 0.46 17.22
N MET A 109 -16.35 1.09 16.82
CA MET A 109 -17.21 0.58 15.76
C MET A 109 -16.46 0.48 14.43
N ILE A 110 -15.75 1.53 14.03
CA ILE A 110 -15.01 1.54 12.78
C ILE A 110 -13.81 0.60 12.85
N ARG A 111 -13.13 0.52 14.00
CA ARG A 111 -12.08 -0.46 14.22
C ARG A 111 -12.56 -1.90 14.03
N GLY A 112 -13.76 -2.22 14.53
CA GLY A 112 -14.39 -3.52 14.28
C GLY A 112 -14.72 -3.77 12.80
N LYS A 113 -15.07 -2.73 12.03
CA LYS A 113 -15.24 -2.84 10.56
C LYS A 113 -13.91 -3.10 9.86
N ILE A 114 -12.84 -2.40 10.25
CA ILE A 114 -11.49 -2.64 9.72
C ILE A 114 -11.05 -4.08 10.00
N GLU A 115 -11.28 -4.59 11.22
CA GLU A 115 -10.94 -5.96 11.58
C GLU A 115 -11.62 -6.99 10.68
N LYS A 116 -12.90 -6.79 10.37
CA LYS A 116 -13.63 -7.64 9.42
C LYS A 116 -13.06 -7.54 8.02
N PHE A 117 -12.75 -6.33 7.55
CA PHE A 117 -12.17 -6.12 6.23
C PHE A 117 -10.79 -6.78 6.08
N LYS A 118 -9.96 -6.74 7.14
CA LYS A 118 -8.64 -7.37 7.16
C LYS A 118 -8.67 -8.87 6.86
N GLN A 119 -9.77 -9.56 7.16
CA GLN A 119 -9.95 -10.98 6.83
C GLN A 119 -9.97 -11.24 5.32
N PHE A 120 -10.22 -10.21 4.51
CA PHE A 120 -10.22 -10.30 3.05
C PHE A 120 -8.90 -9.86 2.40
N ILE A 121 -7.94 -9.33 3.17
CA ILE A 121 -6.62 -8.92 2.65
C ILE A 121 -5.88 -10.09 1.97
N PRO A 122 -5.85 -11.32 2.53
CA PRO A 122 -5.19 -12.43 1.85
C PRO A 122 -5.80 -12.75 0.47
N VAL A 123 -7.13 -12.62 0.34
CA VAL A 123 -7.80 -12.78 -0.96
C VAL A 123 -7.34 -11.68 -1.92
N LEU A 124 -7.26 -10.43 -1.44
CA LEU A 124 -6.77 -9.31 -2.22
C LEU A 124 -5.31 -9.53 -2.68
N GLN A 125 -4.42 -9.96 -1.79
CA GLN A 125 -3.02 -10.30 -2.12
C GLN A 125 -2.92 -11.42 -3.15
N THR A 126 -3.87 -12.37 -3.13
CA THR A 126 -3.93 -13.42 -4.15
C THR A 126 -4.35 -12.84 -5.50
N ILE A 127 -5.51 -12.18 -5.58
CA ILE A 127 -6.11 -11.75 -6.86
C ILE A 127 -5.37 -10.58 -7.51
N CYS A 128 -4.69 -9.74 -6.74
CA CYS A 128 -3.88 -8.63 -7.23
C CYS A 128 -2.46 -9.05 -7.65
N ASN A 129 -2.12 -10.34 -7.56
CA ASN A 129 -0.79 -10.81 -7.94
C ASN A 129 -0.57 -10.67 -9.47
N PRO A 130 0.40 -9.84 -9.91
CA PRO A 130 0.64 -9.61 -11.34
C PRO A 130 1.19 -10.82 -12.09
N GLY A 131 1.67 -11.85 -11.39
CA GLY A 131 2.09 -13.11 -11.98
C GLY A 131 0.93 -14.04 -12.36
N LEU A 132 -0.31 -13.72 -11.98
CA LEU A 132 -1.46 -14.52 -12.36
C LEU A 132 -1.69 -14.45 -13.87
N GLN A 133 -1.81 -15.62 -14.49
CA GLN A 133 -2.07 -15.80 -15.92
C GLN A 133 -3.34 -16.64 -16.07
N ALA A 134 -3.85 -16.76 -17.30
CA ALA A 134 -5.06 -17.54 -17.60
C ALA A 134 -5.04 -18.95 -16.97
N ARG A 135 -3.89 -19.65 -17.03
CA ARG A 135 -3.70 -20.97 -16.40
C ARG A 135 -3.94 -20.97 -14.88
N HIS A 136 -3.54 -19.91 -14.19
CA HIS A 136 -3.72 -19.77 -12.75
C HIS A 136 -5.19 -19.50 -12.41
N TRP A 137 -5.87 -18.66 -13.20
CA TRP A 137 -7.31 -18.42 -13.05
C TRP A 137 -8.16 -19.67 -13.28
N GLU A 138 -7.75 -20.56 -14.20
CA GLU A 138 -8.37 -21.87 -14.36
C GLU A 138 -8.17 -22.77 -13.12
N GLN A 139 -6.99 -22.75 -12.51
CA GLN A 139 -6.74 -23.49 -11.26
C GLN A 139 -7.59 -22.94 -10.11
N ILE A 140 -7.65 -21.61 -9.96
CA ILE A 140 -8.51 -20.94 -8.97
C ILE A 140 -9.97 -21.34 -9.20
N SER A 141 -10.45 -21.30 -10.45
CA SER A 141 -11.81 -21.71 -10.81
C SER A 141 -12.11 -23.16 -10.43
N LYS A 142 -11.16 -24.08 -10.66
CA LYS A 142 -11.30 -25.49 -10.26
C LYS A 142 -11.35 -25.68 -8.75
N VAL A 143 -10.56 -24.91 -7.99
CA VAL A 143 -10.54 -24.98 -6.52
C VAL A 143 -11.86 -24.48 -5.93
N VAL A 144 -12.39 -23.38 -6.47
CA VAL A 144 -13.64 -22.75 -5.99
C VAL A 144 -14.89 -23.47 -6.51
N GLY A 145 -14.78 -24.18 -7.65
CA GLY A 145 -15.91 -24.85 -8.29
C GLY A 145 -16.82 -23.91 -9.08
N ALA A 146 -16.34 -22.70 -9.40
CA ALA A 146 -17.03 -21.70 -10.20
C ALA A 146 -16.10 -21.17 -11.29
N THR A 147 -16.64 -20.81 -12.46
CA THR A 147 -15.86 -20.18 -13.53
C THR A 147 -15.56 -18.74 -13.15
N ILE A 148 -14.32 -18.48 -12.77
CA ILE A 148 -13.83 -17.15 -12.40
C ILE A 148 -12.98 -16.63 -13.56
N VAL A 149 -13.45 -15.56 -14.18
CA VAL A 149 -12.70 -14.82 -15.19
C VAL A 149 -12.46 -13.43 -14.63
N ALA A 150 -11.20 -13.13 -14.32
CA ALA A 150 -10.82 -11.77 -13.95
C ALA A 150 -10.99 -10.87 -15.17
N SER A 151 -11.81 -9.84 -15.02
CA SER A 151 -11.98 -8.75 -15.98
C SER A 151 -11.47 -7.45 -15.38
N ASP A 152 -11.23 -6.44 -16.21
CA ASP A 152 -10.80 -5.11 -15.76
C ASP A 152 -11.82 -4.40 -14.86
N GLN A 153 -13.02 -4.95 -14.69
CA GLN A 153 -14.09 -4.44 -13.82
C GLN A 153 -14.38 -5.36 -12.63
N SER A 154 -13.62 -6.44 -12.48
CA SER A 154 -13.85 -7.39 -11.40
C SER A 154 -13.43 -6.79 -10.05
N SER A 155 -14.26 -6.99 -9.03
CA SER A 155 -14.06 -6.41 -7.69
C SER A 155 -13.83 -7.45 -6.61
N LEU A 156 -13.29 -7.03 -5.47
CA LEU A 156 -13.09 -7.91 -4.31
C LEU A 156 -14.42 -8.50 -3.81
N SER A 157 -15.50 -7.70 -3.83
CA SER A 157 -16.83 -8.16 -3.45
C SER A 157 -17.30 -9.37 -4.26
N GLN A 158 -17.15 -9.34 -5.59
CA GLN A 158 -17.46 -10.47 -6.47
C GLN A 158 -16.62 -11.71 -6.14
N MET A 159 -15.33 -11.51 -5.87
CA MET A 159 -14.42 -12.60 -5.50
C MET A 159 -14.81 -13.23 -4.16
N ILE A 160 -15.26 -12.43 -3.20
CA ILE A 160 -15.79 -12.94 -1.93
C ILE A 160 -17.09 -13.72 -2.15
N GLU A 161 -17.99 -13.23 -3.00
CA GLU A 161 -19.24 -13.90 -3.36
C GLU A 161 -19.02 -15.25 -4.06
N TYR A 162 -17.97 -15.36 -4.89
CA TYR A 162 -17.55 -16.64 -5.45
C TYR A 162 -17.02 -17.62 -4.41
N GLY A 163 -16.71 -17.18 -3.19
CA GLY A 163 -16.28 -18.05 -2.09
C GLY A 163 -14.77 -18.22 -1.98
N LEU A 164 -13.97 -17.34 -2.61
CA LEU A 164 -12.50 -17.37 -2.49
C LEU A 164 -11.99 -17.42 -1.04
N PRO A 165 -12.56 -16.68 -0.06
CA PRO A 165 -12.08 -16.73 1.33
C PRO A 165 -12.05 -18.13 1.95
N ILE A 166 -12.94 -19.04 1.52
CA ILE A 166 -13.04 -20.40 2.07
C ILE A 166 -11.83 -21.24 1.66
N HIS A 167 -11.27 -20.96 0.49
CA HIS A 167 -10.18 -21.75 -0.11
C HIS A 167 -8.83 -21.04 -0.06
N ILE A 168 -8.71 -19.99 0.73
CA ILE A 168 -7.57 -19.06 0.71
C ILE A 168 -6.20 -19.76 0.76
N ALA A 169 -6.02 -20.76 1.63
CA ALA A 169 -4.75 -21.48 1.73
C ALA A 169 -4.29 -22.12 0.40
N LYS A 170 -5.23 -22.68 -0.37
CA LYS A 170 -4.92 -23.23 -1.70
C LYS A 170 -4.69 -22.14 -2.74
N LEU A 171 -5.41 -21.03 -2.63
CA LEU A 171 -5.26 -19.89 -3.54
C LEU A 171 -3.90 -19.21 -3.34
N GLU A 172 -3.42 -19.12 -2.10
CA GLU A 172 -2.08 -18.62 -1.76
C GLU A 172 -0.98 -19.51 -2.36
N GLU A 173 -1.15 -20.83 -2.38
CA GLU A 173 -0.22 -21.75 -3.05
C GLU A 173 -0.15 -21.47 -4.56
N ILE A 174 -1.30 -21.30 -5.22
CA ILE A 174 -1.37 -20.96 -6.65
C ILE A 174 -0.72 -19.59 -6.90
N SER A 175 -1.05 -18.59 -6.08
CA SER A 175 -0.46 -17.25 -6.15
C SER A 175 1.05 -17.29 -5.96
N SER A 176 1.54 -18.07 -4.98
CA SER A 176 2.98 -18.24 -4.75
C SER A 176 3.69 -18.87 -5.95
N SER A 177 3.07 -19.87 -6.58
CA SER A 177 3.59 -20.45 -7.83
C SER A 177 3.64 -19.41 -8.94
N ALA A 178 2.56 -18.64 -9.12
CA ALA A 178 2.47 -17.59 -10.12
C ALA A 178 3.55 -16.51 -9.92
N THR A 179 3.84 -16.11 -8.68
CA THR A 179 4.92 -15.16 -8.38
C THR A 179 6.29 -15.70 -8.77
N LYS A 180 6.55 -16.99 -8.48
CA LYS A 180 7.82 -17.64 -8.86
C LYS A 180 7.97 -17.73 -10.36
N GLU A 181 6.91 -18.13 -11.05
CA GLU A 181 6.87 -18.20 -12.52
C GLU A 181 7.12 -16.83 -13.15
N HIS A 182 6.45 -15.78 -12.67
CA HIS A 182 6.64 -14.42 -13.14
C HIS A 182 8.06 -13.89 -12.92
N THR A 183 8.63 -14.21 -11.75
CA THR A 183 10.02 -13.85 -11.44
C THR A 183 10.98 -14.56 -12.38
N LEU A 184 10.77 -15.86 -12.62
CA LEU A 184 11.57 -16.64 -13.55
C LEU A 184 11.47 -16.09 -14.98
N GLU A 185 10.26 -15.78 -15.45
CA GLU A 185 10.01 -15.21 -16.78
C GLU A 185 10.71 -13.85 -16.95
N LYS A 186 10.62 -12.98 -15.95
CA LYS A 186 11.37 -11.70 -15.94
C LYS A 186 12.88 -11.90 -15.95
N ASN A 187 13.40 -12.87 -15.20
CA ASN A 187 14.83 -13.17 -15.19
C ASN A 187 15.29 -13.68 -16.56
N LEU A 188 14.51 -14.55 -17.20
CA LEU A 188 14.83 -15.07 -18.54
C LEU A 188 14.77 -13.98 -19.62
N GLU A 189 13.78 -13.09 -19.58
CA GLU A 189 13.73 -11.96 -20.53
C GLU A 189 14.91 -11.02 -20.32
N LYS A 190 15.27 -10.74 -19.06
CA LYS A 190 16.46 -9.94 -18.74
C LYS A 190 17.74 -10.59 -19.28
N MET A 191 17.92 -11.90 -19.10
CA MET A 191 19.07 -12.62 -19.66
C MET A 191 19.12 -12.46 -21.19
N LYS A 192 17.99 -12.65 -21.85
CA LYS A 192 17.87 -12.50 -23.31
C LYS A 192 18.17 -11.07 -23.77
N ASP A 193 17.73 -10.05 -23.04
CA ASP A 193 18.03 -8.65 -23.35
C ASP A 193 19.51 -8.31 -23.16
N GLU A 194 20.16 -8.86 -22.14
CA GLU A 194 21.60 -8.72 -21.93
C GLU A 194 22.38 -9.38 -23.09
N TRP A 195 21.96 -10.58 -23.53
CA TRP A 195 22.55 -11.27 -24.68
C TRP A 195 22.36 -10.53 -26.02
N GLN A 196 21.27 -9.78 -26.19
CA GLN A 196 21.03 -8.99 -27.42
C GLN A 196 22.07 -7.87 -27.64
N GLN A 197 22.70 -7.39 -26.57
CA GLN A 197 23.68 -6.31 -26.63
C GLN A 197 25.13 -6.82 -26.78
N ILE A 198 25.33 -8.13 -26.84
CA ILE A 198 26.66 -8.73 -26.94
C ILE A 198 27.08 -8.87 -28.39
N TYR A 199 28.26 -8.32 -28.69
CA TYR A 199 28.92 -8.45 -29.98
C TYR A 199 30.32 -9.02 -29.76
N PHE A 200 30.74 -9.89 -30.66
CA PHE A 200 32.10 -10.40 -30.66
C PHE A 200 33.05 -9.40 -31.30
N ASP A 201 34.03 -8.94 -30.53
CA ASP A 201 35.10 -8.10 -31.05
C ASP A 201 36.13 -8.95 -31.79
N LEU A 202 36.39 -8.55 -33.03
CA LEU A 202 37.36 -9.18 -33.92
C LEU A 202 38.54 -8.25 -34.13
N THR A 203 39.75 -8.76 -33.92
CA THR A 203 41.00 -8.05 -34.15
C THR A 203 41.87 -8.79 -35.17
N PRO A 204 42.60 -8.07 -36.04
CA PRO A 204 43.44 -8.70 -37.05
C PRO A 204 44.63 -9.42 -36.39
N TYR A 205 44.86 -10.68 -36.79
CA TYR A 205 45.98 -11.45 -36.33
C TYR A 205 47.23 -11.21 -37.19
N ARG A 206 48.12 -10.33 -36.72
CA ARG A 206 49.37 -9.99 -37.43
C ARG A 206 49.06 -9.55 -38.88
N GLU A 207 49.86 -10.00 -39.85
CA GLU A 207 49.70 -9.70 -41.28
C GLU A 207 49.09 -10.87 -42.07
N THR A 208 48.38 -11.80 -41.41
CA THR A 208 47.87 -13.01 -42.08
C THR A 208 46.57 -12.77 -42.87
N GLY A 209 45.94 -11.61 -42.68
CA GLY A 209 44.60 -11.32 -43.22
C GLY A 209 43.44 -12.01 -42.47
N VAL A 210 43.73 -12.73 -41.38
CA VAL A 210 42.74 -13.44 -40.57
C VAL A 210 42.34 -12.60 -39.35
N GLN A 211 41.05 -12.56 -39.05
CA GLN A 211 40.48 -11.93 -37.85
C GLN A 211 40.38 -12.96 -36.72
N ILE A 212 40.78 -12.58 -35.50
CA ILE A 212 40.65 -13.41 -34.28
C ILE A 212 39.74 -12.73 -33.26
N LEU A 213 39.09 -13.53 -32.43
CA LEU A 213 38.32 -13.04 -31.28
C LEU A 213 39.24 -12.39 -30.25
N SER A 214 38.83 -11.23 -29.73
CA SER A 214 39.48 -10.53 -28.63
C SER A 214 38.48 -10.20 -27.52
N ALA A 215 38.97 -10.02 -26.29
CA ALA A 215 38.19 -9.55 -25.14
C ALA A 215 36.90 -10.35 -24.87
N VAL A 216 37.00 -11.69 -24.79
CA VAL A 216 35.85 -12.58 -24.51
C VAL A 216 35.60 -12.84 -23.02
N ASP A 217 36.46 -12.32 -22.13
CA ASP A 217 36.38 -12.61 -20.69
C ASP A 217 35.03 -12.20 -20.08
N ASP A 218 34.49 -11.03 -20.46
CA ASP A 218 33.19 -10.54 -19.99
C ASP A 218 32.03 -11.38 -20.53
N ILE A 219 32.13 -11.86 -21.78
CA ILE A 219 31.13 -12.74 -22.41
C ILE A 219 31.12 -14.09 -21.70
N GLN A 220 32.29 -14.63 -21.37
CA GLN A 220 32.44 -15.87 -20.65
C GLN A 220 31.91 -15.77 -19.22
N MET A 221 32.22 -14.67 -18.52
CA MET A 221 31.71 -14.40 -17.18
C MET A 221 30.18 -14.32 -17.16
N LEU A 222 29.58 -13.62 -18.14
CA LEU A 222 28.11 -13.55 -18.25
C LEU A 222 27.48 -14.91 -18.55
N LEU A 223 28.11 -15.71 -19.42
CA LEU A 223 27.67 -17.07 -19.70
C LEU A 223 27.66 -17.93 -18.45
N ASP A 224 28.76 -17.92 -17.70
CA ASP A 224 28.90 -18.71 -16.49
C ASP A 224 27.88 -18.28 -15.42
N ASP A 225 27.66 -16.97 -15.24
CA ASP A 225 26.64 -16.44 -14.31
C ASP A 225 25.21 -16.86 -14.70
N HIS A 226 24.88 -16.83 -15.99
CA HIS A 226 23.55 -17.22 -16.48
C HIS A 226 23.30 -18.72 -16.48
N ILE A 227 24.35 -19.56 -16.56
CA ILE A 227 24.21 -21.03 -16.44
C ILE A 227 23.95 -21.44 -14.98
N LEU A 228 24.46 -20.68 -14.01
CA LEU A 228 24.32 -20.98 -12.58
C LEU A 228 23.00 -20.49 -11.96
N LYS A 229 22.27 -19.59 -12.64
CA LYS A 229 21.00 -19.00 -12.20
C LYS A 229 19.79 -19.80 -12.67
#